data_AF-A0A8T0IPI0-F1
#
_entry.id   AF-A0A8T0IPI0-F1
#
_cell.length_a   1.000
_cell.length_b   1.000
_cell.length_c   1.000
_cell.angle_alpha   90.00
_cell.angle_beta   90.00
_cell.angle_gamma   90.00
#
_symmetry.space_group_name_H-M   'P 1'
#
loop_
_entity.id
_entity.type
_entity.pdbx_description
1 polymer ?
#
loop_
_entity_poly.entity_id
_entity_poly.type
_entity_poly.pdbx_seq_one_letter_code
_entity_poly.pdbx_strand_id
1 'polypeptide(L)'
;MQVHISPSMRRITISTSPGFLDPLKMKGAARYLSYRCLFWTILSLAFFLPFLFITTALVTLDGVHNCTSLDCFGRKLGPKLSWKRHGSPKSQDKYSSLFDNRNEDITDIPDSMDALIEEARHKQYDMPTLLRRMKSMVENNEEKVRAAKLQEALYKHYASSGVPKGLHCLALKLTGEYSSNARARQDLPSPDLAPRLTDPALHHLVVATDNVLAAAVVVSSTIRNAAEPEKIVFHVITDKKTHAAMHAWFALNPQAPAIVEVKGVHQFEWLTRDNVPVLEAMESSQDIKYYYHGDHAAGTNISQYSPTILAAYLQARSPKYISIMNHLRIYLPDLFPELEKVVFLDDDVVVQKDLGALFDLDLHGKVNGAVETCRGDDTWVMSKTFKNYFNFSHPIIASTFDPDKCAWAYGMNVFDLRAWRKADITRVYHYWQKQVRCCTVGCGMNENDSCREPVWYRVLV
;
A
#
# COMPACT_ATOMS: atom_id res chain seq x y z
N MET A 1 21.57 5.05 17.42
CA MET A 1 20.90 4.17 16.43
C MET A 1 20.36 5.08 15.35
N GLN A 2 20.93 5.06 14.16
CA GLN A 2 20.48 5.89 13.04
C GLN A 2 19.84 4.99 11.99
N VAL A 3 18.61 5.33 11.60
CA VAL A 3 17.84 4.59 10.59
C VAL A 3 17.91 5.40 9.30
N HIS A 4 18.61 4.89 8.30
CA HIS A 4 18.59 5.47 6.96
C HIS A 4 17.50 4.80 6.13
N ILE A 5 16.48 5.58 5.77
CA ILE A 5 15.41 5.15 4.88
C ILE A 5 15.76 5.63 3.47
N SER A 6 16.00 4.68 2.57
CA SER A 6 16.17 4.97 1.14
C SER A 6 14.82 5.43 0.54
N PRO A 7 14.79 6.45 -0.33
CA PRO A 7 13.56 6.91 -1.01
C PRO A 7 12.83 5.83 -1.80
N SER A 8 13.47 4.69 -2.09
CA SER A 8 12.88 3.60 -2.86
C SER A 8 12.47 2.37 -2.02
N MET A 9 12.55 2.41 -0.68
CA MET A 9 12.21 1.31 0.25
C MET A 9 12.82 -0.09 -0.07
N ARG A 10 13.87 -0.18 -0.87
CA ARG A 10 14.45 -1.49 -1.28
C ARG A 10 15.44 -2.08 -0.28
N ARG A 11 15.84 -1.35 0.77
CA ARG A 11 16.73 -1.87 1.82
C ARG A 11 16.59 -1.05 3.10
N ILE A 12 16.43 -1.75 4.23
CA ILE A 12 16.64 -1.20 5.57
C ILE A 12 17.95 -1.80 6.07
N THR A 13 18.92 -0.97 6.42
CA THR A 13 20.18 -1.43 7.02
C THR A 13 20.33 -0.77 8.38
N ILE A 14 20.37 -1.61 9.42
CA ILE A 14 20.59 -1.18 10.79
C ILE A 14 22.09 -1.34 11.03
N SER A 15 22.83 -0.24 11.11
CA SER A 15 24.22 -0.28 11.56
C SER A 15 24.32 0.14 13.02
N THR A 16 25.13 -0.62 13.76
CA THR A 16 25.59 -0.27 15.09
C THR A 16 27.09 -0.11 15.01
N SER A 17 27.57 1.13 14.91
CA SER A 17 28.98 1.44 15.12
C SER A 17 29.13 2.72 15.95
N PRO A 18 30.07 2.75 16.91
CA PRO A 18 30.40 3.95 17.66
C PRO A 18 31.28 4.85 16.79
N GLY A 19 31.10 6.17 16.91
CA GLY A 19 31.81 7.14 16.09
C GLY A 19 33.30 7.21 16.40
N PHE A 20 34.11 7.57 15.39
CA PHE A 20 35.11 8.63 15.49
C PHE A 20 35.71 8.97 14.11
N LEU A 21 36.17 10.23 14.00
CA LEU A 21 37.06 10.85 12.99
C LEU A 21 36.42 11.54 11.76
N ASP A 22 36.04 12.81 11.95
CA ASP A 22 36.72 13.91 11.24
C ASP A 22 38.02 14.22 12.02
N PRO A 23 39.15 14.70 11.42
CA PRO A 23 39.20 15.58 10.24
C PRO A 23 40.37 15.29 9.27
N LEU A 24 40.31 15.79 8.02
CA LEU A 24 41.53 16.22 7.31
C LEU A 24 41.23 17.42 6.41
N LYS A 25 41.64 18.57 6.93
CA LYS A 25 41.56 19.92 6.38
C LYS A 25 42.71 20.10 5.38
N MET A 26 42.47 19.95 4.08
CA MET A 26 43.43 20.40 3.05
C MET A 26 43.21 21.89 2.74
N LYS A 27 44.19 22.71 3.14
CA LYS A 27 44.35 24.09 2.68
C LYS A 27 44.72 24.06 1.19
N GLY A 28 43.75 24.32 0.32
CA GLY A 28 43.98 24.70 -1.08
C GLY A 28 43.75 26.20 -1.27
N ALA A 29 44.73 26.92 -1.78
CA ALA A 29 44.65 28.34 -2.06
C ALA A 29 43.53 28.64 -3.07
N ALA A 30 42.51 29.40 -2.66
CA ALA A 30 41.44 29.85 -3.53
C ALA A 30 41.95 30.95 -4.47
N ARG A 31 42.15 30.64 -5.76
CA ARG A 31 42.14 31.66 -6.81
C ARG A 31 40.67 31.94 -7.13
N TYR A 32 40.23 33.16 -6.86
CA TYR A 32 38.91 33.66 -7.24
C TYR A 32 38.79 33.71 -8.77
N LEU A 33 38.29 32.64 -9.40
CA LEU A 33 37.60 32.80 -10.68
C LEU A 33 36.20 33.32 -10.39
N SER A 34 35.90 34.52 -10.89
CA SER A 34 34.59 35.14 -10.72
C SER A 34 33.50 34.22 -11.27
N TYR A 35 32.50 33.93 -10.44
CA TYR A 35 31.32 33.12 -10.78
C TYR A 35 30.63 33.61 -12.06
N ARG A 36 30.72 34.92 -12.36
CA ARG A 36 30.23 35.49 -13.63
C ARG A 36 30.93 34.92 -14.85
N CYS A 37 32.26 34.75 -14.83
CA CYS A 37 33.00 34.22 -15.97
C CYS A 37 32.63 32.75 -16.20
N LEU A 38 32.49 31.98 -15.11
CA LEU A 38 32.16 30.56 -15.15
C LEU A 38 30.71 30.32 -15.61
N PHE A 39 29.79 31.22 -15.26
CA PHE A 39 28.41 31.18 -15.76
C PHE A 39 28.34 31.46 -17.26
N TRP A 40 29.03 32.50 -17.76
CA TRP A 40 29.04 32.83 -19.19
C TRP A 40 29.75 31.79 -20.05
N THR A 41 30.80 31.13 -19.54
CA THR A 41 31.45 30.03 -20.27
C THR A 41 30.56 28.79 -20.35
N ILE A 42 29.87 28.42 -19.27
CA ILE A 42 28.91 27.30 -19.28
C ILE A 42 27.73 27.61 -20.21
N LEU A 43 27.18 28.81 -20.16
CA LEU A 43 26.07 29.23 -21.03
C LEU A 43 26.48 29.23 -22.51
N SER A 44 27.69 29.72 -22.82
CA SER A 44 28.29 29.64 -24.16
C SER A 44 28.42 28.19 -24.63
N LEU A 45 29.01 27.32 -23.81
CA LEU A 45 29.17 25.90 -24.14
C LEU A 45 27.82 25.21 -24.38
N ALA A 46 26.81 25.48 -23.55
CA ALA A 46 25.47 24.93 -23.71
C ALA A 46 24.79 25.35 -25.02
N PHE A 47 25.14 26.52 -25.56
CA PHE A 47 24.57 27.00 -26.84
C PHE A 47 25.35 26.49 -28.07
N PHE A 48 26.69 26.44 -27.99
CA PHE A 48 27.52 26.06 -29.14
C PHE A 48 27.70 24.55 -29.31
N LEU A 49 27.72 23.76 -28.23
CA LEU A 49 27.89 22.30 -28.32
C LEU A 49 26.77 21.59 -29.11
N PRO A 50 25.48 21.92 -28.94
CA PRO A 50 24.42 21.32 -29.75
C PRO A 50 24.53 21.68 -31.23
N PHE A 51 24.94 22.91 -31.55
CA PHE A 51 25.14 23.34 -32.93
C PHE A 51 26.31 22.61 -33.59
N LEU A 52 27.43 22.49 -32.87
CA LEU A 52 28.58 21.73 -33.33
C LEU A 52 28.19 20.26 -33.56
N PHE A 53 27.48 19.65 -32.61
CA PHE A 53 26.99 18.28 -32.71
C PHE A 53 26.06 18.08 -33.91
N ILE A 54 25.08 18.96 -34.13
CA ILE A 54 24.15 18.88 -35.26
C ILE A 54 24.88 19.05 -36.60
N THR A 55 25.81 20.01 -36.70
CA THR A 55 26.59 20.21 -37.93
C THR A 55 27.50 19.02 -38.24
N THR A 56 28.16 18.45 -37.23
CA THR A 56 28.95 17.23 -37.42
C THR A 56 28.07 16.04 -37.74
N ALA A 57 26.91 15.90 -37.09
CA ALA A 57 25.97 14.81 -37.32
C ALA A 57 25.38 14.86 -38.74
N LEU A 58 25.02 16.05 -39.25
CA LEU A 58 24.55 16.24 -40.63
C LEU A 58 25.63 15.91 -41.65
N VAL A 59 26.88 16.33 -41.42
CA VAL A 59 28.01 16.01 -42.31
C VAL A 59 28.36 14.52 -42.28
N THR A 60 28.14 13.83 -41.15
CA THR A 60 28.36 12.38 -41.04
C THR A 60 27.18 11.53 -41.51
N LEU A 61 25.96 12.06 -41.48
CA LEU A 61 24.75 11.39 -42.00
C LEU A 61 24.63 11.52 -43.51
N ASP A 62 25.19 12.58 -44.10
CA ASP A 62 25.36 12.70 -45.56
C ASP A 62 26.64 11.98 -46.03
N GLY A 63 26.68 10.69 -45.75
CA GLY A 63 27.57 9.75 -46.40
C GLY A 63 27.04 9.35 -47.78
N VAL A 64 27.56 10.02 -48.81
CA VAL A 64 27.90 9.43 -50.14
C VAL A 64 26.74 8.99 -51.06
N HIS A 65 26.09 9.95 -51.76
CA HIS A 65 26.22 10.16 -53.22
C HIS A 65 25.18 11.14 -53.80
N ASN A 66 25.69 12.06 -54.64
CA ASN A 66 25.02 12.83 -55.69
C ASN A 66 24.09 14.00 -55.28
N CYS A 67 24.71 15.15 -54.98
CA CYS A 67 24.15 16.44 -55.41
C CYS A 67 25.28 17.34 -55.91
N THR A 68 25.44 17.40 -57.22
CA THR A 68 26.15 18.49 -57.90
C THR A 68 25.14 19.62 -58.15
N SER A 69 25.57 20.86 -57.90
CA SER A 69 24.88 22.14 -58.12
C SER A 69 23.90 22.63 -57.05
N LEU A 70 24.34 23.64 -56.28
CA LEU A 70 23.77 25.00 -56.14
C LEU A 70 22.24 25.23 -56.17
N ASP A 71 21.38 24.29 -55.82
CA ASP A 71 19.91 24.52 -55.82
C ASP A 71 19.15 24.11 -54.54
N CYS A 72 19.83 23.72 -53.46
CA CYS A 72 19.17 23.31 -52.20
C CYS A 72 18.89 24.46 -51.20
N PHE A 73 19.14 25.71 -51.56
CA PHE A 73 18.86 26.86 -50.69
C PHE A 73 17.95 27.88 -51.38
N GLY A 74 16.66 27.56 -51.49
CA GLY A 74 15.70 28.56 -51.95
C GLY A 74 14.25 28.11 -52.07
N ARG A 75 13.50 28.17 -50.96
CA ARG A 75 12.06 28.58 -50.88
C ARG A 75 11.58 28.48 -49.44
N LYS A 76 11.67 29.56 -48.65
CA LYS A 76 10.64 30.59 -48.41
C LYS A 76 9.34 30.06 -47.75
N LEU A 77 9.27 30.30 -46.44
CA LEU A 77 8.22 31.04 -45.72
C LEU A 77 6.96 31.43 -46.52
N GLY A 78 5.79 30.94 -46.08
CA GLY A 78 4.47 31.46 -46.42
C GLY A 78 3.33 30.47 -46.07
N PRO A 79 2.24 30.89 -45.38
CA PRO A 79 1.24 29.96 -44.82
C PRO A 79 0.10 29.70 -45.81
N LYS A 80 -0.20 28.43 -46.15
CA LYS A 80 -1.49 28.06 -46.76
C LYS A 80 -2.00 26.68 -46.32
N LEU A 81 -3.11 26.79 -45.59
CA LEU A 81 -4.23 25.89 -45.35
C LEU A 81 -4.54 24.91 -46.52
N SER A 82 -4.45 23.59 -46.26
CA SER A 82 -5.46 22.55 -46.55
C SER A 82 -4.82 21.15 -46.46
N TRP A 83 -4.93 20.49 -45.31
CA TRP A 83 -4.47 19.12 -45.14
C TRP A 83 -5.55 18.16 -45.67
N LYS A 84 -5.53 17.86 -46.97
CA LYS A 84 -6.16 16.65 -47.48
C LYS A 84 -5.27 15.46 -47.09
N ARG A 85 -5.71 14.66 -46.12
CA ARG A 85 -5.17 13.31 -45.90
C ARG A 85 -5.46 12.46 -47.14
N HIS A 86 -4.48 12.32 -48.02
CA HIS A 86 -4.42 11.13 -48.88
C HIS A 86 -3.81 10.00 -48.05
N GLY A 87 -4.65 9.29 -47.30
CA GLY A 87 -4.29 7.98 -46.79
C GLY A 87 -4.23 7.03 -47.98
N SER A 88 -3.05 6.47 -48.26
CA SER A 88 -2.95 5.32 -49.16
C SER A 88 -3.44 4.09 -48.37
N PRO A 89 -4.51 3.38 -48.79
CA PRO A 89 -5.01 2.23 -48.03
C PRO A 89 -4.20 0.95 -48.28
N LYS A 90 -3.26 0.95 -49.23
CA LYS A 90 -2.76 -0.29 -49.85
C LYS A 90 -1.59 -0.99 -49.14
N SER A 91 -0.95 -0.35 -48.16
CA SER A 91 0.23 -0.94 -47.50
C SER A 91 -0.11 -1.76 -46.26
N GLN A 92 -1.21 -1.46 -45.58
CA GLN A 92 -1.55 -2.13 -44.33
C GLN A 92 -2.19 -3.49 -44.61
N ASP A 93 -3.08 -3.56 -45.60
CA ASP A 93 -3.78 -4.80 -46.00
C ASP A 93 -2.86 -5.91 -46.53
N LYS A 94 -1.72 -5.57 -47.16
CA LYS A 94 -0.84 -6.56 -47.82
C LYS A 94 -0.08 -7.44 -46.84
N TYR A 95 0.19 -6.94 -45.63
CA TYR A 95 0.87 -7.73 -44.59
C TYR A 95 -0.12 -8.42 -43.67
N SER A 96 -1.32 -7.86 -43.48
CA SER A 96 -2.40 -8.47 -42.69
C SER A 96 -2.77 -9.88 -43.18
N SER A 97 -2.81 -10.10 -44.50
CA SER A 97 -3.17 -11.41 -45.09
C SER A 97 -2.10 -12.50 -44.92
N LEU A 98 -0.86 -12.15 -44.54
CA LEU A 98 0.21 -13.14 -44.25
C LEU A 98 0.11 -13.72 -42.84
N PHE A 99 -0.67 -13.11 -41.96
CA PHE A 99 -0.80 -13.50 -40.56
C PHE A 99 -2.02 -14.39 -40.27
N ASP A 100 -2.80 -14.74 -41.30
CA ASP A 100 -4.14 -15.34 -41.17
C ASP A 100 -4.20 -16.85 -41.48
N ASN A 101 -3.06 -17.55 -41.49
CA ASN A 101 -3.02 -18.99 -41.73
C ASN A 101 -2.53 -19.78 -40.50
N ARG A 102 -3.42 -20.69 -40.08
CA ARG A 102 -3.39 -21.74 -39.06
C ARG A 102 -2.03 -22.08 -38.41
N ASN A 103 -2.10 -22.13 -37.08
CA ASN A 103 -1.31 -22.89 -36.10
C ASN A 103 -0.60 -24.13 -36.70
N GLU A 104 0.64 -23.96 -37.15
CA GLU A 104 1.64 -25.00 -36.94
C GLU A 104 2.16 -24.80 -35.51
N ASP A 105 2.19 -25.88 -34.74
CA ASP A 105 2.73 -25.90 -33.38
C ASP A 105 4.26 -25.70 -33.49
N ILE A 106 4.71 -24.44 -33.48
CA ILE A 106 6.12 -24.09 -33.58
C ILE A 106 6.74 -24.35 -32.21
N THR A 107 7.19 -25.59 -32.00
CA THR A 107 7.76 -26.08 -30.73
C THR A 107 9.18 -25.57 -30.43
N ASP A 108 9.77 -24.77 -31.33
CA ASP A 108 11.15 -24.26 -31.23
C ASP A 108 11.19 -22.77 -31.63
N ILE A 109 10.79 -21.89 -30.70
CA ILE A 109 10.81 -20.43 -30.86
C ILE A 109 12.18 -19.92 -30.38
N PRO A 110 12.94 -19.16 -31.21
CA PRO A 110 14.23 -18.60 -30.79
C PRO A 110 14.10 -17.72 -29.54
N ASP A 111 15.01 -17.92 -28.59
CA ASP A 111 15.00 -17.17 -27.32
C ASP A 111 15.53 -15.73 -27.44
N SER A 112 16.24 -15.39 -28.54
CA SER A 112 16.80 -14.06 -28.77
C SER A 112 16.76 -13.66 -30.24
N MET A 113 16.83 -12.35 -30.50
CA MET A 113 16.92 -11.81 -31.86
C MET A 113 18.19 -12.29 -32.58
N ASP A 114 19.31 -12.42 -31.86
CA ASP A 114 20.56 -12.91 -32.41
C ASP A 114 20.46 -14.39 -32.84
N ALA A 115 19.79 -15.21 -32.03
CA ALA A 115 19.51 -16.61 -32.36
C ALA A 115 18.61 -16.71 -33.61
N LEU A 116 17.60 -15.85 -33.72
CA LEU A 116 16.74 -15.78 -34.91
C LEU A 116 17.52 -15.36 -36.17
N ILE A 117 18.45 -14.41 -36.05
CA ILE A 117 19.28 -13.95 -37.18
C ILE A 117 20.22 -15.05 -37.66
N GLU A 118 20.89 -15.76 -36.74
CA GLU A 118 21.78 -16.87 -37.09
C GLU A 118 21.00 -18.05 -37.68
N GLU A 119 19.85 -18.38 -37.11
CA GLU A 119 18.95 -19.39 -37.66
C GLU A 119 18.46 -19.01 -39.07
N ALA A 120 18.04 -17.75 -39.26
CA ALA A 120 17.58 -17.25 -40.55
C ALA A 120 18.68 -17.27 -41.60
N ARG A 121 19.94 -17.01 -41.22
CA ARG A 121 21.10 -17.09 -42.10
C ARG A 121 21.40 -18.54 -42.49
N HIS A 122 21.38 -19.47 -41.52
CA HIS A 122 21.68 -20.87 -41.76
C HIS A 122 20.60 -21.58 -42.59
N LYS A 123 19.33 -21.31 -42.28
CA LYS A 123 18.17 -21.94 -42.93
C LYS A 123 17.63 -21.15 -44.13
N GLN A 124 18.22 -19.99 -44.45
CA GLN A 124 17.84 -19.12 -45.56
C GLN A 124 16.34 -18.76 -45.56
N TYR A 125 15.84 -18.21 -44.44
CA TYR A 125 14.43 -17.84 -44.30
C TYR A 125 14.00 -16.75 -45.29
N ASP A 126 12.84 -16.94 -45.91
CA ASP A 126 12.17 -15.88 -46.67
C ASP A 126 11.52 -14.85 -45.72
N MET A 127 11.28 -13.63 -46.23
CA MET A 127 10.73 -12.53 -45.42
C MET A 127 9.42 -12.90 -44.70
N PRO A 128 8.45 -13.62 -45.31
CA PRO A 128 7.25 -14.09 -44.62
C PRO A 128 7.54 -15.04 -43.46
N THR A 129 8.51 -15.95 -43.58
CA THR A 129 8.88 -16.87 -42.50
C THR A 129 9.61 -16.14 -41.39
N LEU A 130 10.51 -15.21 -41.72
CA LEU A 130 11.18 -14.37 -40.72
C LEU A 130 10.16 -13.54 -39.92
N LEU A 131 9.17 -12.93 -40.58
CA LEU A 131 8.11 -12.16 -39.93
C LEU A 131 7.23 -13.03 -39.01
N ARG A 132 6.86 -14.25 -39.46
CA ARG A 132 6.11 -15.20 -38.63
C ARG A 132 6.91 -15.60 -37.38
N ARG A 133 8.20 -15.91 -37.54
CA ARG A 133 9.10 -16.26 -36.43
C ARG A 133 9.27 -15.10 -35.44
N MET A 134 9.47 -13.88 -35.94
CA MET A 134 9.55 -12.69 -35.09
C MET A 134 8.24 -12.45 -34.33
N LYS A 135 7.08 -12.62 -34.97
CA LYS A 135 5.77 -12.53 -34.31
C LYS A 135 5.66 -13.57 -33.17
N SER A 136 5.98 -14.83 -33.43
CA SER A 136 5.96 -15.87 -32.38
C SER A 136 6.95 -15.57 -31.25
N MET A 137 8.12 -15.00 -31.54
CA MET A 137 9.07 -14.56 -30.51
C MET A 137 8.51 -13.42 -29.66
N VAL A 138 7.84 -12.44 -30.27
CA VAL A 138 7.18 -11.34 -29.54
C VAL A 138 6.05 -11.90 -28.67
N GLU A 139 5.18 -12.75 -29.20
CA GLU A 139 4.07 -13.38 -28.46
C GLU A 139 4.60 -14.21 -27.28
N ASN A 140 5.63 -15.04 -27.49
CA ASN A 140 6.29 -15.82 -26.43
C ASN A 140 6.93 -14.91 -25.36
N ASN A 141 7.57 -13.81 -25.76
CA ASN A 141 8.13 -12.86 -24.81
C ASN A 141 7.05 -12.10 -24.02
N GLU A 142 5.92 -11.76 -24.66
CA GLU A 142 4.76 -11.18 -23.99
C GLU A 142 4.17 -12.16 -22.95
N GLU A 143 4.08 -13.44 -23.28
CA GLU A 143 3.65 -14.49 -22.35
C GLU A 143 4.63 -14.65 -21.17
N LYS A 144 5.95 -14.68 -21.42
CA LYS A 144 6.99 -14.70 -20.37
C LYS A 144 6.87 -13.49 -19.45
N VAL A 145 6.68 -12.28 -19.99
CA VAL A 145 6.48 -11.04 -19.21
C VAL A 145 5.19 -11.11 -18.40
N ARG A 146 4.10 -11.61 -18.99
CA ARG A 146 2.82 -11.80 -18.30
C ARG A 146 2.97 -12.76 -17.12
N ALA A 147 3.59 -13.93 -17.33
CA ALA A 147 3.84 -14.91 -16.28
C ALA A 147 4.68 -14.32 -15.14
N ALA A 148 5.74 -13.59 -15.46
CA ALA A 148 6.57 -12.91 -14.46
C ALA A 148 5.78 -11.87 -13.64
N LYS A 149 4.89 -11.09 -14.27
CA LYS A 149 4.02 -10.13 -13.57
C LYS A 149 3.00 -10.81 -12.65
N LEU A 150 2.42 -11.94 -13.07
CA LEU A 150 1.49 -12.70 -12.25
C LEU A 150 2.20 -13.29 -11.02
N GLN A 151 3.40 -13.83 -11.22
CA GLN A 151 4.26 -14.34 -10.14
C GLN A 151 4.69 -13.21 -9.17
N GLU A 152 5.04 -12.03 -9.69
CA GLU A 152 5.33 -10.86 -8.88
C GLU A 152 4.13 -10.47 -7.99
N ALA A 153 2.92 -10.41 -8.55
CA ALA A 153 1.72 -10.10 -7.79
C ALA A 153 1.46 -11.11 -6.66
N LEU A 154 1.66 -12.40 -6.95
CA LEU A 154 1.52 -13.48 -5.97
C LEU A 154 2.56 -13.37 -4.84
N TYR A 155 3.83 -13.16 -5.17
CA TYR A 155 4.89 -13.00 -4.17
C TYR A 155 4.72 -11.74 -3.33
N LYS A 156 4.27 -10.63 -3.92
CA LYS A 156 3.89 -9.44 -3.15
C LYS A 156 2.81 -9.75 -2.14
N HIS A 157 1.78 -10.49 -2.54
CA HIS A 157 0.71 -10.88 -1.62
C HIS A 157 1.24 -11.72 -0.45
N TYR A 158 1.97 -12.82 -0.71
CA TYR A 158 2.52 -13.64 0.37
C TYR A 158 3.52 -12.89 1.25
N ALA A 159 4.37 -12.05 0.68
CA ALA A 159 5.31 -11.23 1.45
C ALA A 159 4.59 -10.21 2.34
N SER A 160 3.46 -9.66 1.89
CA SER A 160 2.65 -8.70 2.66
C SER A 160 1.81 -9.32 3.77
N SER A 161 1.54 -10.63 3.69
CA SER A 161 0.75 -11.40 4.65
C SER A 161 1.62 -12.21 5.61
N GLY A 162 2.86 -12.54 5.23
CA GLY A 162 3.78 -13.31 6.06
C GLY A 162 4.40 -12.49 7.18
N VAL A 163 4.58 -13.11 8.36
CA VAL A 163 5.32 -12.51 9.47
C VAL A 163 6.83 -12.71 9.25
N PRO A 164 7.65 -11.65 9.21
CA PRO A 164 9.10 -11.77 9.11
C PRO A 164 9.68 -12.64 10.23
N LYS A 165 10.62 -13.54 9.90
CA LYS A 165 11.25 -14.47 10.87
C LYS A 165 11.82 -13.76 12.10
N GLY A 166 12.39 -12.56 11.92
CA GLY A 166 12.93 -11.75 13.02
C GLY A 166 11.86 -11.31 14.01
N LEU A 167 10.70 -10.85 13.53
CA LEU A 167 9.58 -10.45 14.38
C LEU A 167 8.97 -11.66 15.10
N HIS A 168 8.86 -12.79 14.39
CA HIS A 168 8.41 -14.03 15.02
C HIS A 168 9.36 -14.50 16.14
N CYS A 169 10.68 -14.43 15.91
CA CYS A 169 11.67 -14.76 16.93
C CYS A 169 11.61 -13.81 18.13
N LEU A 170 11.41 -12.51 17.90
CA LEU A 170 11.20 -11.52 18.96
C LEU A 170 9.99 -11.88 19.83
N ALA A 171 8.85 -12.17 19.21
CA ALA A 171 7.63 -12.57 19.92
C ALA A 171 7.87 -13.83 20.77
N LEU A 172 8.51 -14.86 20.20
CA LEU A 172 8.83 -16.09 20.95
C LEU A 172 9.76 -15.84 22.14
N LYS A 173 10.79 -15.00 21.97
CA LYS A 173 11.69 -14.63 23.06
C LYS A 173 10.96 -13.90 24.19
N LEU A 174 10.13 -12.93 23.84
CA LEU A 174 9.34 -12.16 24.83
C LEU A 174 8.31 -13.03 25.55
N THR A 175 7.68 -13.98 24.86
CA THR A 175 6.84 -14.99 25.51
C THR A 175 7.65 -15.87 26.47
N GLY A 176 8.89 -16.22 26.12
CA GLY A 176 9.83 -16.90 27.03
C GLY A 176 10.18 -16.07 28.27
N GLU A 177 10.39 -14.75 28.10
CA GLU A 177 10.57 -13.81 29.20
C GLU A 177 9.30 -13.73 30.07
N TYR A 178 8.11 -13.59 29.49
CA TYR A 178 6.85 -13.57 30.24
C TYR A 178 6.69 -14.80 31.14
N SER A 179 7.10 -15.97 30.67
CA SER A 179 6.99 -17.22 31.44
C SER A 179 8.00 -17.30 32.59
N SER A 180 9.24 -16.87 32.37
CA SER A 180 10.36 -17.11 33.31
C SER A 180 10.73 -15.91 34.18
N ASN A 181 10.42 -14.68 33.75
CA ASN A 181 10.85 -13.44 34.39
C ASN A 181 9.69 -12.78 35.14
N ALA A 182 9.83 -12.60 36.45
CA ALA A 182 8.80 -11.95 37.27
C ALA A 182 8.57 -10.48 36.87
N ARG A 183 9.61 -9.76 36.43
CA ARG A 183 9.47 -8.37 35.96
C ARG A 183 8.64 -8.28 34.68
N ALA A 184 8.73 -9.27 33.80
CA ALA A 184 7.94 -9.31 32.56
C ALA A 184 6.43 -9.54 32.82
N ARG A 185 6.06 -9.99 34.03
CA ARG A 185 4.69 -10.22 34.49
C ARG A 185 4.20 -9.14 35.47
N GLN A 186 4.97 -8.07 35.67
CA GLN A 186 4.52 -6.97 36.50
C GLN A 186 3.27 -6.33 35.90
N ASP A 187 2.29 -6.01 36.74
CA ASP A 187 1.02 -5.41 36.31
C ASP A 187 1.26 -4.11 35.51
N LEU A 188 0.52 -3.99 34.41
CA LEU A 188 0.55 -2.85 33.49
C LEU A 188 -0.83 -2.20 33.41
N PRO A 189 -1.03 -1.02 34.03
CA PRO A 189 -0.11 -0.31 34.91
C PRO A 189 -0.07 -0.90 36.32
N SER A 190 0.76 -0.34 37.20
CA SER A 190 0.75 -0.70 38.61
C SER A 190 -0.62 -0.42 39.26
N PRO A 191 -1.02 -1.17 40.30
CA PRO A 191 -2.38 -1.08 40.87
C PRO A 191 -2.80 0.32 41.36
N ASP A 192 -1.84 1.14 41.78
CA ASP A 192 -2.03 2.53 42.19
C ASP A 192 -2.44 3.46 41.04
N LEU A 193 -2.06 3.13 39.80
CA LEU A 193 -2.38 3.88 38.60
C LEU A 193 -3.64 3.36 37.89
N ALA A 194 -4.20 2.23 38.32
CA ALA A 194 -5.40 1.65 37.71
C ALA A 194 -6.60 2.62 37.64
N PRO A 195 -6.90 3.46 38.66
CA PRO A 195 -8.00 4.43 38.56
C PRO A 195 -7.81 5.50 37.47
N ARG A 196 -6.56 5.74 37.03
CA ARG A 196 -6.26 6.71 35.96
C ARG A 196 -6.58 6.17 34.56
N LEU A 197 -6.86 4.87 34.43
CA LEU A 197 -7.23 4.27 33.14
C LEU A 197 -8.59 4.74 32.61
N THR A 198 -9.43 5.35 33.46
CA THR A 198 -10.74 5.89 33.08
C THR A 198 -10.92 7.36 33.45
N ASP A 199 -9.84 8.06 33.79
CA ASP A 199 -9.86 9.47 34.16
C ASP A 199 -10.07 10.38 32.93
N PRO A 200 -11.22 11.07 32.80
CA PRO A 200 -11.52 11.88 31.62
C PRO A 200 -10.60 13.09 31.44
N ALA A 201 -9.80 13.47 32.46
CA ALA A 201 -8.82 14.54 32.34
C ALA A 201 -7.54 14.11 31.59
N LEU A 202 -7.38 12.82 31.29
CA LEU A 202 -6.22 12.27 30.61
C LEU A 202 -6.47 12.02 29.12
N HIS A 203 -5.39 11.97 28.37
CA HIS A 203 -5.39 11.73 26.94
C HIS A 203 -5.32 10.23 26.68
N HIS A 204 -6.49 9.63 26.42
CA HIS A 204 -6.63 8.21 26.12
C HIS A 204 -6.34 7.91 24.65
N LEU A 205 -5.27 7.17 24.39
CA LEU A 205 -4.90 6.67 23.07
C LEU A 205 -5.07 5.15 23.00
N VAL A 206 -5.55 4.67 21.86
CA VAL A 206 -5.79 3.23 21.64
C VAL A 206 -5.00 2.75 20.43
N VAL A 207 -4.31 1.62 20.59
CA VAL A 207 -3.63 0.89 19.51
C VAL A 207 -4.06 -0.56 19.59
N ALA A 208 -4.54 -1.14 18.48
CA ALA A 208 -4.91 -2.55 18.41
C ALA A 208 -4.00 -3.29 17.41
N THR A 209 -3.16 -4.21 17.87
CA THR A 209 -2.18 -4.90 17.00
C THR A 209 -1.64 -6.21 17.59
N ASP A 210 -1.22 -7.12 16.71
CA ASP A 210 -0.45 -8.33 17.01
C ASP A 210 1.06 -8.16 16.77
N ASN A 211 1.51 -6.94 16.46
CA ASN A 211 2.91 -6.63 16.19
C ASN A 211 3.53 -5.83 17.33
N VAL A 212 4.32 -6.51 18.17
CA VAL A 212 4.98 -5.91 19.34
C VAL A 212 5.90 -4.75 18.97
N LEU A 213 6.64 -4.86 17.87
CA LEU A 213 7.57 -3.79 17.46
C LEU A 213 6.80 -2.56 16.98
N ALA A 214 5.72 -2.77 16.23
CA ALA A 214 4.86 -1.69 15.75
C ALA A 214 4.23 -0.93 16.94
N ALA A 215 3.61 -1.65 17.88
CA ALA A 215 3.08 -1.05 19.10
C ALA A 215 4.13 -0.25 19.88
N ALA A 216 5.34 -0.80 20.04
CA ALA A 216 6.44 -0.12 20.71
C ALA A 216 6.83 1.20 20.02
N VAL A 217 6.86 1.22 18.70
CA VAL A 217 7.18 2.42 17.91
C VAL A 217 6.07 3.46 18.03
N VAL A 218 4.80 3.08 17.89
CA VAL A 218 3.67 4.04 18.02
C VAL A 218 3.66 4.67 19.40
N VAL A 219 3.71 3.84 20.46
CA VAL A 219 3.69 4.30 21.85
C VAL A 219 4.90 5.20 22.14
N SER A 220 6.12 4.74 21.81
CA SER A 220 7.33 5.51 22.13
C SER A 220 7.43 6.80 21.32
N SER A 221 7.05 6.79 20.04
CA SER A 221 7.06 8.00 19.22
C SER A 221 6.02 9.02 19.69
N THR A 222 4.85 8.58 20.14
CA THR A 222 3.82 9.46 20.68
C THR A 222 4.28 10.12 21.97
N ILE A 223 4.78 9.34 22.92
CA ILE A 223 5.22 9.84 24.23
C ILE A 223 6.43 10.77 24.09
N ARG A 224 7.40 10.44 23.22
CA ARG A 224 8.60 11.26 23.00
C ARG A 224 8.31 12.63 22.40
N ASN A 225 7.23 12.75 21.62
CA ASN A 225 6.86 14.00 20.96
C ASN A 225 5.72 14.74 21.67
N ALA A 226 5.22 14.22 22.79
CA ALA A 226 4.19 14.84 23.59
C ALA A 226 4.73 16.02 24.39
N ALA A 227 3.93 17.08 24.50
CA ALA A 227 4.24 18.22 25.37
C ALA A 227 4.05 17.86 26.85
N GLU A 228 3.01 17.07 27.17
CA GLU A 228 2.64 16.65 28.52
C GLU A 228 2.52 15.10 28.56
N PRO A 229 3.63 14.35 28.55
CA PRO A 229 3.62 12.89 28.49
C PRO A 229 2.93 12.22 29.70
N GLU A 230 2.86 12.89 30.86
CA GLU A 230 2.18 12.42 32.08
C GLU A 230 0.65 12.42 31.98
N LYS A 231 0.09 13.12 30.98
CA LYS A 231 -1.34 13.09 30.65
C LYS A 231 -1.71 11.91 29.75
N ILE A 232 -0.74 11.20 29.18
CA ILE A 232 -1.01 10.13 28.21
C ILE A 232 -1.32 8.82 28.90
N VAL A 233 -2.42 8.20 28.47
CA VAL A 233 -2.79 6.82 28.78
C VAL A 233 -2.91 6.05 27.47
N PHE A 234 -2.08 5.04 27.29
CA PHE A 234 -2.15 4.13 26.15
C PHE A 234 -2.85 2.83 26.52
N HIS A 235 -3.91 2.51 25.79
CA HIS A 235 -4.57 1.21 25.83
C HIS A 235 -4.10 0.39 24.62
N VAL A 236 -3.18 -0.55 24.87
CA VAL A 236 -2.67 -1.46 23.85
C VAL A 236 -3.50 -2.73 23.87
N ILE A 237 -4.26 -2.96 22.81
CA ILE A 237 -5.10 -4.15 22.65
C ILE A 237 -4.41 -5.12 21.70
N THR A 238 -4.36 -6.40 22.08
CA THR A 238 -3.71 -7.43 21.27
C THR A 238 -4.49 -8.75 21.30
N ASP A 239 -4.13 -9.70 20.44
CA ASP A 239 -4.77 -11.01 20.43
C ASP A 239 -4.29 -11.89 21.61
N LYS A 240 -4.99 -13.02 21.85
CA LYS A 240 -4.64 -13.94 22.93
C LYS A 240 -3.23 -14.56 22.77
N LYS A 241 -2.75 -14.74 21.53
CA LYS A 241 -1.49 -15.44 21.24
C LYS A 241 -0.29 -14.52 21.48
N THR A 242 -0.44 -13.24 21.17
CA THR A 242 0.59 -12.21 21.26
C THR A 242 0.60 -11.51 22.62
N HIS A 243 -0.48 -11.60 23.39
CA HIS A 243 -0.61 -10.97 24.73
C HIS A 243 0.64 -11.13 25.62
N ALA A 244 1.14 -12.35 25.81
CA ALA A 244 2.31 -12.59 26.66
C ALA A 244 3.55 -11.82 26.19
N ALA A 245 3.82 -11.83 24.88
CA ALA A 245 4.95 -11.11 24.30
C ALA A 245 4.79 -9.59 24.40
N MET A 246 3.58 -9.08 24.10
CA MET A 246 3.26 -7.66 24.17
C MET A 246 3.39 -7.13 25.60
N HIS A 247 2.81 -7.85 26.57
CA HIS A 247 2.87 -7.52 27.97
C HIS A 247 4.31 -7.52 28.50
N ALA A 248 5.08 -8.58 28.19
CA ALA A 248 6.48 -8.64 28.57
C ALA A 248 7.30 -7.46 28.03
N TRP A 249 7.04 -7.03 26.79
CA TRP A 249 7.74 -5.89 26.21
C TRP A 249 7.52 -4.61 27.01
N PHE A 250 6.26 -4.24 27.29
CA PHE A 250 5.95 -3.01 28.00
C PHE A 250 6.31 -3.05 29.49
N ALA A 251 6.29 -4.24 30.11
CA ALA A 251 6.74 -4.42 31.48
C ALA A 251 8.27 -4.30 31.61
N LEU A 252 9.02 -4.82 30.64
CA LEU A 252 10.48 -4.70 30.61
C LEU A 252 10.97 -3.35 30.06
N ASN A 253 10.12 -2.60 29.36
CA ASN A 253 10.42 -1.28 28.81
C ASN A 253 9.36 -0.23 29.22
N PRO A 254 9.28 0.15 30.51
CA PRO A 254 8.30 1.13 30.98
C PRO A 254 8.43 2.47 30.25
N GLN A 255 7.30 3.12 29.97
CA GLN A 255 7.23 4.40 29.24
C GLN A 255 6.83 5.58 30.15
N ALA A 256 7.34 5.60 31.38
CA ALA A 256 7.08 6.68 32.33
C ALA A 256 7.53 8.05 31.75
N PRO A 257 6.76 9.14 32.00
CA PRO A 257 5.65 9.26 32.95
C PRO A 257 4.27 8.85 32.39
N ALA A 258 4.17 8.39 31.14
CA ALA A 258 2.91 7.95 30.57
C ALA A 258 2.47 6.58 31.14
N ILE A 259 1.16 6.34 31.12
CA ILE A 259 0.55 5.08 31.57
C ILE A 259 0.32 4.20 30.34
N VAL A 260 0.72 2.93 30.42
CA VAL A 260 0.46 1.95 29.37
C VAL A 260 -0.24 0.73 29.97
N GLU A 261 -1.42 0.44 29.45
CA GLU A 261 -2.18 -0.78 29.71
C GLU A 261 -2.03 -1.72 28.52
N VAL A 262 -1.79 -3.01 28.79
CA VAL A 262 -1.79 -4.05 27.76
C VAL A 262 -2.92 -5.03 28.07
N LYS A 263 -3.88 -5.16 27.16
CA LYS A 263 -5.00 -6.10 27.28
C LYS A 263 -5.10 -6.99 26.05
N GLY A 264 -5.21 -8.29 26.29
CA GLY A 264 -5.61 -9.26 25.29
C GLY A 264 -7.12 -9.24 25.08
N VAL A 265 -7.58 -9.53 23.87
CA VAL A 265 -9.04 -9.66 23.57
C VAL A 265 -9.78 -10.61 24.50
N HIS A 266 -9.10 -11.65 24.97
CA HIS A 266 -9.65 -12.65 25.88
C HIS A 266 -9.87 -12.14 27.31
N GLN A 267 -9.36 -10.96 27.65
CA GLN A 267 -9.55 -10.31 28.96
C GLN A 267 -10.72 -9.32 28.96
N PHE A 268 -11.32 -9.04 27.79
CA PHE A 268 -12.56 -8.25 27.71
C PHE A 268 -13.76 -9.19 27.79
N GLU A 269 -14.47 -9.18 28.91
CA GLU A 269 -15.64 -10.04 29.13
C GLU A 269 -16.75 -9.80 28.11
N TRP A 270 -16.86 -8.55 27.61
CA TRP A 270 -17.87 -8.17 26.61
C TRP A 270 -17.61 -8.77 25.22
N LEU A 271 -16.36 -9.11 24.87
CA LEU A 271 -16.01 -9.66 23.55
C LEU A 271 -16.40 -11.14 23.43
N THR A 272 -17.70 -11.39 23.38
CA THR A 272 -18.29 -12.72 23.17
C THR A 272 -18.77 -12.88 21.73
N ARG A 273 -19.05 -14.13 21.34
CA ARG A 273 -19.63 -14.45 20.02
C ARG A 273 -20.97 -13.77 19.79
N ASP A 274 -21.78 -13.66 20.84
CA ASP A 274 -23.12 -13.08 20.78
C ASP A 274 -23.08 -11.58 20.50
N ASN A 275 -22.06 -10.89 21.03
CA ASN A 275 -21.89 -9.45 20.88
C ASN A 275 -21.16 -9.06 19.58
N VAL A 276 -20.34 -9.98 19.03
CA VAL A 276 -19.49 -9.72 17.87
C VAL A 276 -19.77 -10.74 16.76
N PRO A 277 -20.67 -10.44 15.81
CA PRO A 277 -21.02 -11.35 14.71
C PRO A 277 -19.83 -11.79 13.84
N VAL A 278 -18.77 -10.98 13.77
CA VAL A 278 -17.51 -11.34 13.10
C VAL A 278 -16.86 -12.55 13.77
N LEU A 279 -16.79 -12.58 15.10
CA LEU A 279 -16.17 -13.65 15.87
C LEU A 279 -16.90 -14.97 15.63
N GLU A 280 -18.23 -14.93 15.65
CA GLU A 280 -19.06 -16.07 15.31
C GLU A 280 -18.75 -16.57 13.89
N ALA A 281 -18.74 -15.68 12.88
CA ALA A 281 -18.50 -16.05 11.49
C ALA A 281 -17.11 -16.66 11.26
N MET A 282 -16.07 -16.15 11.92
CA MET A 282 -14.71 -16.67 11.80
C MET A 282 -14.52 -18.04 12.44
N GLU A 283 -15.20 -18.30 13.56
CA GLU A 283 -15.04 -19.55 14.31
C GLU A 283 -15.97 -20.67 13.81
N SER A 284 -17.13 -20.32 13.27
CA SER A 284 -18.16 -21.28 12.83
C SER A 284 -18.03 -21.75 11.39
N SER A 285 -17.44 -20.95 10.49
CA SER A 285 -17.39 -21.26 9.06
C SER A 285 -16.01 -21.69 8.59
N GLN A 286 -15.89 -22.98 8.30
CA GLN A 286 -14.70 -23.55 7.66
C GLN A 286 -14.45 -22.94 6.27
N ASP A 287 -15.52 -22.57 5.56
CA ASP A 287 -15.44 -21.94 4.24
C ASP A 287 -14.86 -20.52 4.31
N ILE A 288 -15.26 -19.73 5.30
CA ILE A 288 -14.66 -18.40 5.55
C ILE A 288 -13.18 -18.56 5.89
N LYS A 289 -12.84 -19.53 6.76
CA LYS A 289 -11.45 -19.81 7.11
C LYS A 289 -10.63 -20.23 5.88
N TYR A 290 -11.16 -21.07 5.00
CA TYR A 290 -10.50 -21.47 3.76
C TYR A 290 -10.39 -20.32 2.75
N TYR A 291 -11.41 -19.46 2.66
CA TYR A 291 -11.41 -18.32 1.76
C TYR A 291 -10.28 -17.33 2.09
N TYR A 292 -10.07 -17.02 3.37
CA TYR A 292 -9.11 -16.04 3.85
C TYR A 292 -7.74 -16.60 4.24
N HIS A 293 -7.64 -17.84 4.73
CA HIS A 293 -6.37 -18.45 5.18
C HIS A 293 -5.91 -19.63 4.31
N GLY A 294 -6.71 -20.03 3.32
CA GLY A 294 -6.35 -21.10 2.39
C GLY A 294 -5.32 -20.66 1.36
N ASP A 295 -4.90 -21.60 0.52
CA ASP A 295 -4.02 -21.28 -0.59
C ASP A 295 -4.78 -20.47 -1.64
N HIS A 296 -4.47 -19.18 -1.73
CA HIS A 296 -5.10 -18.26 -2.67
C HIS A 296 -4.73 -18.53 -4.14
N ALA A 297 -3.71 -19.37 -4.39
CA ALA A 297 -3.32 -19.80 -5.73
C ALA A 297 -3.98 -21.14 -6.14
N ALA A 298 -4.43 -21.95 -5.17
CA ALA A 298 -5.02 -23.26 -5.44
C ALA A 298 -6.42 -23.14 -6.08
N GLY A 299 -6.61 -23.81 -7.22
CA GLY A 299 -7.91 -23.91 -7.90
C GLY A 299 -8.30 -22.72 -8.78
N THR A 300 -7.53 -21.63 -8.79
CA THR A 300 -7.74 -20.50 -9.71
C THR A 300 -6.88 -20.64 -10.96
N ASN A 301 -7.47 -20.48 -12.15
CA ASN A 301 -6.70 -20.44 -13.39
C ASN A 301 -6.01 -19.06 -13.52
N ILE A 302 -4.89 -18.88 -12.81
CA ILE A 302 -4.12 -17.63 -12.68
C ILE A 302 -3.79 -17.04 -14.06
N SER A 303 -3.62 -17.91 -15.07
CA SER A 303 -3.33 -17.51 -16.46
C SER A 303 -4.41 -16.63 -17.11
N GLN A 304 -5.67 -16.74 -16.66
CA GLN A 304 -6.80 -16.00 -17.25
C GLN A 304 -6.89 -14.55 -16.75
N TYR A 305 -6.33 -14.24 -15.58
CA TYR A 305 -6.43 -12.91 -14.99
C TYR A 305 -5.38 -11.95 -15.54
N SER A 306 -5.75 -10.66 -15.63
CA SER A 306 -4.74 -9.60 -15.74
C SER A 306 -4.01 -9.44 -14.40
N PRO A 307 -2.74 -8.99 -14.38
CA PRO A 307 -2.00 -8.78 -13.13
C PRO A 307 -2.74 -7.88 -12.13
N THR A 308 -3.46 -6.87 -12.62
CA THR A 308 -4.26 -5.95 -11.79
C THR A 308 -5.45 -6.65 -11.14
N ILE A 309 -6.18 -7.46 -11.91
CA ILE A 309 -7.34 -8.20 -11.39
C ILE A 309 -6.88 -9.26 -10.38
N LEU A 310 -5.79 -9.96 -10.67
CA LEU A 310 -5.21 -10.92 -9.73
C LEU A 310 -4.80 -10.24 -8.41
N ALA A 311 -4.13 -9.09 -8.49
CA ALA A 311 -3.74 -8.34 -7.29
C ALA A 311 -4.96 -7.91 -6.46
N ALA A 312 -6.03 -7.43 -7.11
CA ALA A 312 -7.29 -7.09 -6.44
C ALA A 312 -7.96 -8.31 -5.80
N TYR A 313 -8.00 -9.45 -6.52
CA TYR A 313 -8.53 -10.71 -6.04
C TYR A 313 -7.78 -11.24 -4.82
N LEU A 314 -6.44 -11.30 -4.89
CA LEU A 314 -5.59 -11.71 -3.78
C LEU A 314 -5.72 -10.78 -2.58
N GLN A 315 -5.82 -9.47 -2.82
CA GLN A 315 -6.06 -8.51 -1.76
C GLN A 315 -7.40 -8.76 -1.07
N ALA A 316 -8.49 -8.93 -1.81
CA ALA A 316 -9.82 -9.19 -1.25
C ALA A 316 -9.89 -10.47 -0.39
N ARG A 317 -8.98 -11.42 -0.61
CA ARG A 317 -8.85 -12.65 0.18
C ARG A 317 -7.85 -12.54 1.33
N SER A 318 -7.25 -11.38 1.58
CA SER A 318 -6.25 -11.23 2.62
C SER A 318 -6.82 -11.54 4.02
N PRO A 319 -6.11 -12.32 4.85
CA PRO A 319 -6.47 -12.57 6.24
C PRO A 319 -6.72 -11.31 7.08
N LYS A 320 -6.11 -10.18 6.70
CA LYS A 320 -6.25 -8.90 7.40
C LYS A 320 -7.71 -8.43 7.45
N TYR A 321 -8.53 -8.76 6.45
CA TYR A 321 -9.93 -8.33 6.39
C TYR A 321 -10.85 -9.03 7.39
N ILE A 322 -10.43 -10.19 7.91
CA ILE A 322 -11.12 -10.86 9.02
C ILE A 322 -10.35 -10.74 10.33
N SER A 323 -9.29 -9.93 10.40
CA SER A 323 -8.57 -9.78 11.65
C SER A 323 -9.48 -9.14 12.69
N ILE A 324 -9.69 -9.82 13.82
CA ILE A 324 -10.46 -9.26 14.95
C ILE A 324 -9.89 -7.90 15.35
N MET A 325 -8.57 -7.70 15.31
CA MET A 325 -7.92 -6.43 15.65
C MET A 325 -8.47 -5.25 14.86
N ASN A 326 -8.82 -5.47 13.58
CA ASN A 326 -9.40 -4.43 12.74
C ASN A 326 -10.87 -4.19 13.11
N HIS A 327 -11.61 -5.22 13.51
CA HIS A 327 -13.01 -5.07 13.89
C HIS A 327 -13.22 -4.49 15.30
N LEU A 328 -12.24 -4.61 16.21
CA LEU A 328 -12.31 -4.04 17.56
C LEU A 328 -12.59 -2.54 17.59
N ARG A 329 -12.19 -1.85 16.51
CA ARG A 329 -12.37 -0.41 16.31
C ARG A 329 -13.82 0.05 16.44
N ILE A 330 -14.76 -0.76 15.95
CA ILE A 330 -16.20 -0.44 16.03
C ILE A 330 -16.76 -0.65 17.44
N TYR A 331 -16.08 -1.45 18.26
CA TYR A 331 -16.50 -1.80 19.61
C TYR A 331 -15.80 -0.97 20.69
N LEU A 332 -15.01 0.05 20.33
CA LEU A 332 -14.37 0.96 21.29
C LEU A 332 -15.33 1.52 22.36
N PRO A 333 -16.58 1.91 22.04
CA PRO A 333 -17.51 2.40 23.06
C PRO A 333 -17.95 1.34 24.08
N ASP A 334 -17.93 0.06 23.69
CA ASP A 334 -18.26 -1.09 24.55
C ASP A 334 -17.03 -1.58 25.34
N LEU A 335 -15.84 -1.49 24.73
CA LEU A 335 -14.57 -1.82 25.38
C LEU A 335 -14.17 -0.78 26.43
N PHE A 336 -14.55 0.48 26.22
CA PHE A 336 -14.26 1.61 27.10
C PHE A 336 -15.56 2.38 27.43
N PRO A 337 -16.47 1.79 28.22
CA PRO A 337 -17.78 2.40 28.50
C PRO A 337 -17.67 3.70 29.30
N GLU A 338 -16.63 3.83 30.13
CA GLU A 338 -16.38 5.00 30.98
C GLU A 338 -15.71 6.17 30.23
N LEU A 339 -15.10 5.91 29.06
CA LEU A 339 -14.43 6.94 28.29
C LEU A 339 -15.41 7.68 27.37
N GLU A 340 -15.22 8.99 27.23
CA GLU A 340 -16.02 9.84 26.35
C GLU A 340 -15.33 10.09 25.00
N LYS A 341 -14.00 10.21 24.98
CA LYS A 341 -13.22 10.51 23.77
C LYS A 341 -11.90 9.73 23.78
N VAL A 342 -11.51 9.20 22.63
CA VAL A 342 -10.22 8.52 22.44
C VAL A 342 -9.58 8.89 21.11
N VAL A 343 -8.25 8.84 21.04
CA VAL A 343 -7.51 8.89 19.77
C VAL A 343 -7.06 7.48 19.41
N PHE A 344 -7.54 6.95 18.29
CA PHE A 344 -7.11 5.67 17.76
C PHE A 344 -5.95 5.85 16.79
N LEU A 345 -4.90 5.05 16.95
CA LEU A 345 -3.73 5.03 16.08
C LEU A 345 -3.55 3.63 15.47
N ASP A 346 -3.38 3.57 14.15
CA ASP A 346 -2.94 2.34 13.48
C ASP A 346 -1.50 1.99 13.90
N ASP A 347 -1.11 0.72 13.78
CA ASP A 347 0.20 0.25 14.21
C ASP A 347 1.34 0.59 13.24
N ASP A 348 1.01 1.02 12.03
CA ASP A 348 1.96 1.46 10.99
C ASP A 348 2.21 2.97 10.97
N VAL A 349 1.88 3.68 12.06
CA VAL A 349 2.12 5.13 12.20
C VAL A 349 3.36 5.45 13.05
N VAL A 350 3.94 6.62 12.82
CA VAL A 350 4.98 7.21 13.67
C VAL A 350 4.60 8.64 13.98
N VAL A 351 4.38 8.95 15.25
CA VAL A 351 3.99 10.28 15.69
C VAL A 351 5.22 11.17 15.74
N GLN A 352 5.15 12.33 15.10
CA GLN A 352 6.26 13.29 15.00
C GLN A 352 6.00 14.62 15.71
N LYS A 353 4.78 14.83 16.22
CA LYS A 353 4.35 16.05 16.92
C LYS A 353 3.34 15.71 18.00
N ASP A 354 3.20 16.62 18.95
CA ASP A 354 2.22 16.52 20.02
C ASP A 354 0.80 16.36 19.45
N LEU A 355 0.04 15.43 20.04
CA LEU A 355 -1.35 15.13 19.67
C LEU A 355 -2.36 15.71 20.67
N GLY A 356 -1.92 16.44 21.71
CA GLY A 356 -2.78 16.92 22.79
C GLY A 356 -3.95 17.78 22.28
N ALA A 357 -3.68 18.66 21.31
CA ALA A 357 -4.71 19.51 20.70
C ALA A 357 -5.87 18.75 20.03
N LEU A 358 -5.71 17.45 19.70
CA LEU A 358 -6.79 16.64 19.15
C LEU A 358 -7.89 16.33 20.18
N PHE A 359 -7.54 16.28 21.47
CA PHE A 359 -8.51 16.03 22.53
C PHE A 359 -9.43 17.23 22.77
N ASP A 360 -8.96 18.44 22.50
CA ASP A 360 -9.73 19.69 22.60
C ASP A 360 -10.56 20.00 21.34
N LEU A 361 -10.44 19.18 20.29
CA LEU A 361 -11.15 19.40 19.03
C LEU A 361 -12.68 19.27 19.25
N ASP A 362 -13.43 20.29 18.81
CA ASP A 362 -14.89 20.23 18.70
C ASP A 362 -15.27 19.44 17.45
N LEU A 363 -15.87 18.27 17.66
CA LEU A 363 -16.36 17.40 16.59
C LEU A 363 -17.75 17.80 16.09
N HIS A 364 -18.35 18.88 16.60
CA HIS A 364 -19.66 19.40 16.20
C HIS A 364 -20.77 18.33 16.23
N GLY A 365 -20.74 17.47 17.26
CA GLY A 365 -21.66 16.35 17.42
C GLY A 365 -21.44 15.18 16.45
N LYS A 366 -20.33 15.16 15.70
CA LYS A 366 -19.90 14.02 14.89
C LYS A 366 -19.17 13.00 15.75
N VAL A 367 -19.24 11.75 15.32
CA VAL A 367 -18.69 10.60 16.04
C VAL A 367 -17.18 10.41 15.79
N ASN A 368 -16.71 10.82 14.61
CA ASN A 368 -15.33 10.64 14.17
C ASN A 368 -14.77 11.94 13.59
N GLY A 369 -13.56 12.32 14.02
CA GLY A 369 -12.69 13.26 13.35
C GLY A 369 -11.51 12.54 12.69
N ALA A 370 -11.33 12.74 11.39
CA ALA A 370 -10.29 12.06 10.61
C ALA A 370 -9.73 12.95 9.50
N VAL A 371 -8.60 12.53 8.91
CA VAL A 371 -7.93 13.25 7.84
C VAL A 371 -8.57 12.92 6.49
N GLU A 372 -9.05 13.93 5.77
CA GLU A 372 -9.64 13.75 4.44
C GLU A 372 -8.59 13.34 3.39
N THR A 373 -8.98 12.51 2.41
CA THR A 373 -8.06 11.98 1.38
C THR A 373 -8.37 12.47 -0.03
N CYS A 374 -9.40 13.27 -0.21
CA CYS A 374 -9.78 13.83 -1.52
C CYS A 374 -9.18 15.22 -1.79
N ARG A 375 -8.63 15.87 -0.77
CA ARG A 375 -8.05 17.21 -0.85
C ARG A 375 -6.59 17.12 -0.42
N GLY A 376 -5.70 17.26 -1.38
CA GLY A 376 -4.27 17.29 -1.15
C GLY A 376 -3.55 17.64 -2.44
N ASP A 377 -2.50 18.44 -2.33
CA ASP A 377 -1.61 18.77 -3.46
C ASP A 377 -0.59 17.66 -3.75
N ASP A 378 -0.67 16.54 -3.02
CA ASP A 378 0.23 15.41 -3.16
C ASP A 378 -0.12 14.57 -4.39
N THR A 379 0.74 14.63 -5.40
CA THR A 379 0.62 13.86 -6.65
C THR A 379 0.64 12.34 -6.44
N TRP A 380 1.12 11.87 -5.28
CA TRP A 380 1.26 10.45 -4.95
C TRP A 380 0.05 9.91 -4.17
N VAL A 381 -0.73 10.77 -3.51
CA VAL A 381 -1.93 10.35 -2.79
C VAL A 381 -3.13 10.48 -3.73
N MET A 382 -3.56 9.35 -4.28
CA MET A 382 -4.76 9.34 -5.10
C MET A 382 -5.96 9.83 -4.30
N SER A 383 -6.62 10.89 -4.77
CA SER A 383 -7.90 11.36 -4.22
C SER A 383 -8.89 10.19 -4.12
N LYS A 384 -9.31 9.86 -2.89
CA LYS A 384 -10.29 8.81 -2.65
C LYS A 384 -11.65 9.40 -2.30
N THR A 385 -12.65 8.90 -3.01
CA THR A 385 -14.07 9.19 -2.80
C THR A 385 -14.81 7.88 -2.65
N PHE A 386 -16.07 7.93 -2.23
CA PHE A 386 -16.88 6.73 -2.03
C PHE A 386 -16.99 5.85 -3.28
N LYS A 387 -16.98 6.42 -4.50
CA LYS A 387 -16.94 5.63 -5.76
C LYS A 387 -15.69 4.76 -5.94
N ASN A 388 -14.61 5.04 -5.22
CA ASN A 388 -13.41 4.20 -5.23
C ASN A 388 -13.56 2.94 -4.37
N TYR A 389 -14.55 2.91 -3.48
CA TYR A 389 -14.74 1.87 -2.47
C TYR A 389 -16.01 1.07 -2.68
N PHE A 390 -17.10 1.73 -3.09
CA PHE A 390 -18.40 1.07 -3.27
C PHE A 390 -18.74 0.88 -4.75
N ASN A 391 -19.48 -0.20 -5.03
CA ASN A 391 -20.10 -0.42 -6.32
C ASN A 391 -21.46 0.30 -6.38
N PHE A 392 -21.48 1.49 -6.98
CA PHE A 392 -22.69 2.29 -7.16
C PHE A 392 -23.70 1.72 -8.17
N SER A 393 -23.39 0.60 -8.83
CA SER A 393 -24.39 -0.16 -9.59
C SER A 393 -25.39 -0.87 -8.65
N HIS A 394 -25.03 -1.06 -7.38
CA HIS A 394 -25.90 -1.70 -6.40
C HIS A 394 -26.97 -0.72 -5.89
N PRO A 395 -28.28 -1.07 -5.95
CA PRO A 395 -29.37 -0.13 -5.69
C PRO A 395 -29.31 0.45 -4.27
N ILE A 396 -29.02 -0.38 -3.26
CA ILE A 396 -28.90 0.07 -1.86
C ILE A 396 -27.76 1.09 -1.66
N ILE A 397 -26.68 1.02 -2.46
CA ILE A 397 -25.56 1.95 -2.35
C ILE A 397 -25.88 3.25 -3.05
N ALA A 398 -26.39 3.17 -4.27
CA ALA A 398 -26.81 4.34 -5.02
C ALA A 398 -27.87 5.16 -4.26
N SER A 399 -28.74 4.50 -3.51
CA SER A 399 -29.77 5.19 -2.71
C SER A 399 -29.26 5.76 -1.38
N THR A 400 -28.17 5.21 -0.81
CA THR A 400 -27.73 5.53 0.55
C THR A 400 -26.52 6.47 0.58
N PHE A 401 -25.60 6.31 -0.36
CA PHE A 401 -24.34 7.03 -0.39
C PHE A 401 -24.26 7.94 -1.60
N ASP A 402 -23.52 9.03 -1.46
CA ASP A 402 -23.18 9.91 -2.57
C ASP A 402 -21.76 9.54 -3.08
N PRO A 403 -21.60 9.22 -4.37
CA PRO A 403 -20.34 8.72 -4.94
C PRO A 403 -19.18 9.72 -4.84
N ASP A 404 -19.49 11.01 -4.79
CA ASP A 404 -18.48 12.07 -4.75
C ASP A 404 -18.16 12.51 -3.31
N LYS A 405 -18.74 11.85 -2.30
CA LYS A 405 -18.31 12.06 -0.91
C LYS A 405 -16.86 11.64 -0.73
N CYS A 406 -16.14 12.53 -0.05
CA CYS A 406 -14.75 12.34 0.30
C CYS A 406 -14.59 11.16 1.25
N ALA A 407 -13.63 10.28 0.97
CA ALA A 407 -13.18 9.31 1.94
C ALA A 407 -12.11 9.93 2.85
N TRP A 408 -11.87 9.29 3.99
CA TRP A 408 -10.84 9.70 4.93
C TRP A 408 -9.81 8.59 5.14
N ALA A 409 -8.63 8.98 5.63
CA ALA A 409 -7.59 8.06 6.04
C ALA A 409 -7.87 7.60 7.46
N TYR A 410 -7.71 6.30 7.69
CA TYR A 410 -7.97 5.71 8.99
C TYR A 410 -6.74 5.72 9.92
N GLY A 411 -5.52 5.97 9.42
CA GLY A 411 -4.29 5.84 10.21
C GLY A 411 -4.30 6.51 11.59
N MET A 412 -5.03 7.63 11.71
CA MET A 412 -5.36 8.25 13.00
C MET A 412 -6.79 8.78 12.97
N ASN A 413 -7.58 8.47 14.01
CA ASN A 413 -8.93 8.96 14.18
C ASN A 413 -9.16 9.47 15.61
N VAL A 414 -9.98 10.50 15.75
CA VAL A 414 -10.50 10.98 17.03
C VAL A 414 -11.95 10.52 17.16
N PHE A 415 -12.24 9.65 18.12
CA PHE A 415 -13.57 9.13 18.34
C PHE A 415 -14.23 9.74 19.56
N ASP A 416 -15.41 10.33 19.36
CA ASP A 416 -16.33 10.69 20.44
C ASP A 416 -17.22 9.48 20.73
N LEU A 417 -16.84 8.72 21.76
CA LEU A 417 -17.53 7.50 22.19
C LEU A 417 -18.91 7.82 22.76
N ARG A 418 -19.12 9.01 23.33
CA ARG A 418 -20.43 9.45 23.81
C ARG A 418 -21.39 9.69 22.65
N ALA A 419 -20.94 10.43 21.62
CA ALA A 419 -21.72 10.62 20.39
C ALA A 419 -21.94 9.30 19.66
N TRP A 420 -20.93 8.41 19.64
CA TRP A 420 -21.02 7.07 19.06
C TRP A 420 -22.17 6.26 19.69
N ARG A 421 -22.22 6.20 21.02
CA ARG A 421 -23.29 5.51 21.78
C ARG A 421 -24.65 6.13 21.49
N LYS A 422 -24.75 7.46 21.44
CA LYS A 422 -26.02 8.16 21.16
C LYS A 422 -26.53 7.90 19.74
N ALA A 423 -25.64 7.82 18.76
CA ALA A 423 -25.98 7.59 17.36
C ALA A 423 -26.11 6.10 17.00
N ASP A 424 -25.75 5.19 17.90
CA ASP A 424 -25.80 3.74 17.73
C ASP A 424 -25.08 3.25 16.45
N ILE A 425 -23.87 3.77 16.24
CA ILE A 425 -23.07 3.48 15.04
C ILE A 425 -22.70 2.00 14.96
N THR A 426 -22.48 1.33 16.10
CA THR A 426 -22.20 -0.11 16.16
C THR A 426 -23.31 -0.94 15.52
N ARG A 427 -24.60 -0.60 15.80
CA ARG A 427 -25.74 -1.26 15.16
C ARG A 427 -25.80 -0.99 13.65
N VAL A 428 -25.50 0.23 13.22
CA VAL A 428 -25.43 0.58 11.78
C VAL A 428 -24.36 -0.26 11.09
N TYR A 429 -23.19 -0.41 11.71
CA TYR A 429 -22.13 -1.28 11.20
C TYR A 429 -22.58 -2.74 11.08
N HIS A 430 -23.24 -3.31 12.10
CA HIS A 430 -23.76 -4.68 12.04
C HIS A 430 -24.79 -4.88 10.92
N TYR A 431 -25.66 -3.88 10.69
CA TYR A 431 -26.59 -3.91 9.57
C TYR A 431 -25.86 -4.07 8.24
N TRP A 432 -24.84 -3.24 7.99
CA TRP A 432 -24.08 -3.32 6.75
C TRP A 432 -23.28 -4.62 6.65
N GLN A 433 -22.65 -5.06 7.74
CA GLN A 433 -21.93 -6.33 7.78
C GLN A 433 -22.83 -7.50 7.37
N LYS A 434 -24.11 -7.49 7.78
CA LYS A 434 -25.09 -8.50 7.38
C LYS A 434 -25.40 -8.47 5.89
N GLN A 435 -25.53 -7.27 5.28
CA GLN A 435 -25.70 -7.13 3.83
C GLN A 435 -24.53 -7.75 3.06
N VAL A 436 -23.30 -7.50 3.54
CA VAL A 436 -22.08 -8.07 2.95
C VAL A 436 -22.04 -9.60 3.05
N ARG A 437 -22.35 -10.15 4.23
CA ARG A 437 -22.34 -11.61 4.46
C ARG A 437 -23.31 -12.34 3.55
N CYS A 438 -24.50 -11.77 3.31
CA CYS A 438 -25.50 -12.40 2.47
C CYS A 438 -25.12 -12.49 1.00
N CYS A 439 -24.26 -11.59 0.51
CA CYS A 439 -23.69 -11.70 -0.83
C CYS A 439 -22.56 -12.74 -0.95
N THR A 440 -21.86 -13.09 0.13
CA THR A 440 -20.69 -13.99 0.07
C THR A 440 -21.04 -15.47 0.29
N VAL A 441 -22.03 -15.76 1.15
CA VAL A 441 -22.32 -17.14 1.62
C VAL A 441 -23.77 -17.60 1.32
N GLY A 442 -24.62 -16.72 0.76
CA GLY A 442 -26.02 -17.03 0.51
C GLY A 442 -26.85 -17.07 1.79
N CYS A 443 -27.79 -16.14 1.94
CA CYS A 443 -28.70 -16.07 3.08
C CYS A 443 -30.12 -16.45 2.66
N GLY A 444 -30.40 -17.70 2.27
CA GLY A 444 -31.77 -18.23 2.16
C GLY A 444 -32.83 -17.31 1.52
N MET A 445 -32.45 -16.46 0.57
CA MET A 445 -33.31 -15.56 -0.19
C MET A 445 -33.20 -15.99 -1.66
N ASN A 446 -34.35 -15.98 -2.33
CA ASN A 446 -34.59 -16.56 -3.65
C ASN A 446 -33.45 -16.33 -4.66
N GLU A 447 -33.17 -17.35 -5.47
CA GLU A 447 -32.10 -17.46 -6.49
C GLU A 447 -32.03 -16.35 -7.56
N ASN A 448 -32.86 -15.32 -7.51
CA ASN A 448 -32.91 -14.23 -8.49
C ASN A 448 -32.19 -12.93 -8.08
N ASP A 449 -31.65 -12.81 -6.87
CA ASP A 449 -30.90 -11.62 -6.46
C ASP A 449 -29.40 -11.79 -6.75
N SER A 450 -28.93 -11.10 -7.78
CA SER A 450 -27.59 -11.21 -8.34
C SER A 450 -26.48 -10.62 -7.42
N CYS A 451 -26.05 -11.34 -6.40
CA CYS A 451 -24.76 -11.07 -5.75
C CYS A 451 -23.63 -11.78 -6.53
N ARG A 452 -23.30 -11.29 -7.73
CA ARG A 452 -22.03 -11.64 -8.41
C ARG A 452 -21.00 -10.57 -8.06
N GLU A 453 -20.21 -10.86 -7.03
CA GLU A 453 -18.89 -10.28 -6.69
C GLU A 453 -18.79 -9.81 -5.22
N PRO A 454 -17.78 -10.28 -4.46
CA PRO A 454 -17.53 -9.84 -3.09
C PRO A 454 -16.80 -8.48 -3.11
N VAL A 455 -17.53 -7.39 -3.41
CA VAL A 455 -16.96 -6.03 -3.50
C VAL A 455 -16.83 -5.34 -2.13
N TRP A 456 -17.26 -6.02 -1.06
CA TRP A 456 -17.76 -5.32 0.12
C TRP A 456 -16.86 -5.27 1.35
N TYR A 457 -15.72 -5.98 1.35
CA TYR A 457 -14.88 -6.08 2.54
C TYR A 457 -13.97 -4.87 2.78
N ARG A 458 -13.89 -3.92 1.83
CA ARG A 458 -12.91 -2.83 1.89
C ARG A 458 -13.36 -1.59 2.68
N VAL A 459 -14.61 -1.51 3.12
CA VAL A 459 -15.25 -0.22 3.46
C VAL A 459 -16.02 -0.18 4.77
N LEU A 460 -15.96 -1.23 5.59
CA LEU A 460 -16.71 -1.26 6.84
C LEU A 460 -15.86 -0.97 8.08
N VAL A 461 -14.56 -0.80 7.93
CA VAL A 461 -13.66 -0.46 9.05
C VAL A 461 -13.02 0.89 8.80
#